data_AF-T1A0F5-F1
#
_entry.id   AF-T1A0F5-F1
#
_cell.length_a   1.000
_cell.length_b   1.000
_cell.length_c   1.000
_cell.angle_alpha   90.00
_cell.angle_beta   90.00
_cell.angle_gamma   90.00
#
_symmetry.space_group_name_H-M   'P 1'
#
loop_
_entity.id
_entity.type
_entity.pdbx_description
1 polymer ?
#
loop_
_entity_poly.entity_id
_entity_poly.type
_entity_poly.pdbx_seq_one_letter_code
_entity_poly.pdbx_strand_id
1 'polypeptide(L)'
;MEPTNLASKVLSEIQVRPVERGEETRYQEQMARHHYLGGLPKIGETVWYIATWREEWVAQLSISAAALKCGVRDRWIGWDFRTQYGRLKLIANNSRFLILPDWHRPNIGSRVLSLTERRVVTDWQTRFGHPLLLLETFVDPRRFHGGVYRAANWIELGLTQGYRRTREGYSAEADAPKRVFVRPLCRNPQGQLTHPNRSHLQLTGAPKIMLNAEQMRMLPQCFTTIADPRRAHGIRHRLPVVLGIAAGATLCGMRGYKAISDWADALGQQARERFGCRREKGSYVVPSEFVIRDCLVRIEPDALDRALNAWNAAWGKKDDALALDGKTMKNAIDEAGHQAHIMSVVGHQSKICHAQKKSVPCP
;
A
#
# COMPACT_ATOMS: atom_id res chain seq x y z
N MET A 1 -8.14 43.48 -30.37
CA MET A 1 -8.73 43.36 -29.00
C MET A 1 -9.54 42.06 -28.80
N GLU A 2 -9.65 41.18 -29.81
CA GLU A 2 -10.45 39.93 -29.75
C GLU A 2 -9.80 38.65 -29.15
N PRO A 3 -8.48 38.37 -29.26
CA PRO A 3 -7.94 37.05 -28.89
C PRO A 3 -7.97 36.76 -27.38
N THR A 4 -7.92 37.79 -26.53
CA THR A 4 -7.96 37.65 -25.06
C THR A 4 -9.35 37.24 -24.56
N ASN A 5 -10.42 37.67 -25.25
CA ASN A 5 -11.80 37.35 -24.88
C ASN A 5 -12.12 35.87 -25.20
N LEU A 6 -11.70 35.39 -26.38
CA LEU A 6 -11.87 33.99 -26.76
C LEU A 6 -11.10 33.04 -25.83
N ALA A 7 -9.86 33.39 -25.46
CA ALA A 7 -9.06 32.59 -24.52
C ALA A 7 -9.72 32.49 -23.14
N SER A 8 -10.23 33.61 -22.61
CA SER A 8 -10.97 33.65 -21.34
C SER A 8 -12.24 32.81 -21.40
N LYS A 9 -13.00 32.93 -22.50
CA LYS A 9 -14.24 32.18 -22.73
C LYS A 9 -13.99 30.67 -22.75
N VAL A 10 -13.01 30.21 -23.53
CA VAL A 10 -12.60 28.80 -23.58
C VAL A 10 -12.31 28.28 -22.18
N LEU A 11 -11.47 28.98 -21.40
CA LEU A 11 -11.10 28.54 -20.06
C LEU A 11 -12.30 28.42 -19.12
N SER A 12 -13.27 29.33 -19.23
CA SER A 12 -14.49 29.31 -18.41
C SER A 12 -15.43 28.15 -18.77
N GLU A 13 -15.50 27.79 -20.05
CA GLU A 13 -16.43 26.78 -20.60
C GLU A 13 -15.86 25.35 -20.63
N ILE A 14 -14.56 25.15 -20.36
CA ILE A 14 -14.00 23.80 -20.27
C ILE A 14 -14.71 23.02 -19.16
N GLN A 15 -15.08 21.79 -19.50
CA GLN A 15 -15.63 20.80 -18.58
C GLN A 15 -14.70 19.60 -18.51
N VAL A 16 -14.69 18.90 -17.37
CA VAL A 16 -13.96 17.64 -17.19
C VAL A 16 -14.95 16.58 -16.77
N ARG A 17 -14.96 15.42 -17.45
CA ARG A 17 -15.80 14.27 -17.10
C ARG A 17 -15.09 12.93 -17.29
N PRO A 18 -15.53 11.87 -16.59
CA PRO A 18 -15.10 10.52 -16.88
C PRO A 18 -15.36 10.17 -18.34
N VAL A 19 -14.44 9.39 -18.89
CA VAL A 19 -14.58 8.78 -20.22
C VAL A 19 -15.72 7.78 -20.18
N GLU A 20 -16.61 7.85 -21.17
CA GLU A 20 -17.70 6.90 -21.34
C GLU A 20 -17.22 5.63 -22.02
N ARG A 21 -17.95 4.52 -21.84
CA ARG A 21 -17.53 3.20 -22.36
C ARG A 21 -17.31 3.21 -23.89
N GLY A 22 -18.13 3.94 -24.64
CA GLY A 22 -18.01 4.08 -26.09
C GLY A 22 -16.81 4.93 -26.54
N GLU A 23 -16.22 5.71 -25.64
CA GLU A 23 -15.12 6.63 -25.93
C GLU A 23 -13.74 6.04 -25.60
N GLU A 24 -13.69 4.87 -24.94
CA GLU A 24 -12.45 4.28 -24.43
C GLU A 24 -11.43 3.97 -25.53
N THR A 25 -11.88 3.48 -26.69
CA THR A 25 -11.00 3.22 -27.83
C THR A 25 -10.34 4.51 -28.32
N ARG A 26 -11.14 5.55 -28.57
CA ARG A 26 -10.63 6.88 -28.98
C ARG A 26 -9.67 7.44 -27.93
N TYR A 27 -9.99 7.28 -26.64
CA TYR A 27 -9.12 7.73 -25.56
C TYR A 27 -7.75 7.07 -25.62
N GLN A 28 -7.71 5.74 -25.78
CA GLN A 28 -6.47 4.98 -25.85
C GLN A 28 -5.65 5.33 -27.10
N GLU A 29 -6.29 5.44 -28.26
CA GLU A 29 -5.63 5.81 -29.52
C GLU A 29 -4.95 7.18 -29.43
N GLN A 30 -5.67 8.19 -28.92
CA GLN A 30 -5.13 9.54 -28.72
C GLN A 30 -3.96 9.54 -27.72
N MET A 31 -4.10 8.81 -26.60
CA MET A 31 -3.05 8.70 -25.60
C MET A 31 -1.81 7.98 -26.16
N ALA A 32 -2.00 6.92 -26.95
CA ALA A 32 -0.92 6.18 -27.60
C ALA A 32 -0.19 7.04 -28.64
N ARG A 33 -0.93 7.84 -29.41
CA ARG A 33 -0.39 8.69 -30.46
C ARG A 33 0.36 9.91 -29.94
N HIS A 34 -0.16 10.56 -28.90
CA HIS A 34 0.30 11.90 -28.51
C HIS A 34 1.02 11.98 -27.17
N HIS A 35 0.80 11.05 -26.23
CA HIS A 35 1.51 11.05 -24.97
C HIS A 35 2.90 10.40 -25.12
N TYR A 36 3.96 11.04 -24.61
CA TYR A 36 5.34 10.57 -24.78
C TYR A 36 5.67 9.19 -24.16
N LEU A 37 4.80 8.68 -23.29
CA LEU A 37 4.85 7.32 -22.72
C LEU A 37 3.80 6.37 -23.30
N GLY A 38 3.10 6.82 -24.34
CA GLY A 38 1.95 6.14 -24.93
C GLY A 38 0.78 5.93 -23.97
N GLY A 39 -0.15 5.09 -24.42
CA GLY A 39 -1.34 4.67 -23.69
C GLY A 39 -1.01 3.88 -22.42
N LEU A 40 -1.91 3.94 -21.44
CA LEU A 40 -1.85 3.15 -20.23
C LEU A 40 -3.19 2.44 -20.04
N PRO A 41 -3.26 1.09 -20.05
CA PRO A 41 -4.50 0.39 -19.76
C PRO A 41 -4.93 0.63 -18.30
N LYS A 42 -6.23 0.45 -18.02
CA LYS A 42 -6.73 0.50 -16.64
C LYS A 42 -6.11 -0.65 -15.84
N ILE A 43 -5.36 -0.33 -14.79
CA ILE A 43 -4.75 -1.31 -13.89
C ILE A 43 -5.17 -0.95 -12.47
N GLY A 44 -5.78 -1.91 -11.77
CA GLY A 44 -6.38 -1.66 -10.46
C GLY A 44 -7.46 -0.58 -10.54
N GLU A 45 -7.57 0.21 -9.48
CA GLU A 45 -8.47 1.36 -9.43
C GLU A 45 -7.97 2.44 -10.40
N THR A 46 -8.70 2.66 -11.49
CA THR A 46 -8.35 3.67 -12.50
C THR A 46 -9.62 4.35 -13.03
N VAL A 47 -9.56 5.68 -13.15
CA VAL A 47 -10.55 6.51 -13.83
C VAL A 47 -9.84 7.33 -14.90
N TRP A 48 -10.37 7.26 -16.13
CA TRP A 48 -9.95 8.14 -17.21
C TRP A 48 -10.90 9.33 -17.28
N TYR A 49 -10.32 10.51 -17.47
CA TYR A 49 -11.05 11.75 -17.68
C TYR A 49 -10.71 12.33 -19.03
N ILE A 50 -11.71 12.95 -19.65
CA ILE A 50 -11.52 13.88 -20.75
C ILE A 50 -11.91 15.28 -20.29
N ALA A 51 -11.16 16.27 -20.75
CA ALA A 51 -11.57 17.65 -20.73
C ALA A 51 -12.15 18.00 -22.10
N THR A 52 -13.30 18.66 -22.13
CA THR A 52 -13.94 19.12 -23.36
C THR A 52 -14.21 20.61 -23.32
N TRP A 53 -14.16 21.24 -24.48
CA TRP A 53 -14.75 22.55 -24.71
C TRP A 53 -15.79 22.39 -25.80
N ARG A 54 -17.07 22.58 -25.45
CA ARG A 54 -18.20 22.13 -26.27
C ARG A 54 -18.06 20.61 -26.52
N GLU A 55 -18.08 20.19 -27.78
CA GLU A 55 -17.95 18.77 -28.16
C GLU A 55 -16.48 18.37 -28.47
N GLU A 56 -15.55 19.32 -28.45
CA GLU A 56 -14.15 19.05 -28.77
C GLU A 56 -13.37 18.60 -27.55
N TRP A 57 -12.55 17.56 -27.73
CA TRP A 57 -11.64 17.09 -26.70
C TRP A 57 -10.44 18.03 -26.62
N VAL A 58 -10.12 18.45 -25.39
CA VAL A 58 -9.05 19.42 -25.08
C VAL A 58 -7.86 18.71 -24.43
N ALA A 59 -8.13 17.83 -23.48
CA ALA A 59 -7.10 17.13 -22.72
C ALA A 59 -7.62 15.79 -22.18
N GLN A 60 -6.69 14.93 -21.77
CA GLN A 60 -6.95 13.60 -21.23
C GLN A 60 -6.13 13.37 -19.95
N LEU A 61 -6.75 12.78 -18.92
CA LEU A 61 -6.09 12.40 -17.67
C LEU A 61 -6.35 10.94 -17.33
N SER A 62 -5.34 10.26 -16.80
CA SER A 62 -5.50 8.95 -16.16
C SER A 62 -5.20 9.10 -14.68
N ILE A 63 -6.22 8.96 -13.84
CA ILE A 63 -6.06 8.88 -12.39
C ILE A 63 -6.13 7.40 -12.02
N SER A 64 -5.02 6.84 -11.55
CA SER A 64 -4.87 5.42 -11.21
C SER A 64 -4.42 5.23 -9.77
N ALA A 65 -4.41 3.99 -9.27
CA ALA A 65 -3.86 3.68 -7.96
C ALA A 65 -2.43 4.25 -7.77
N ALA A 66 -2.11 4.64 -6.53
CA ALA A 66 -0.81 5.21 -6.18
C ALA A 66 0.37 4.27 -6.46
N ALA A 67 1.55 4.86 -6.65
CA ALA A 67 2.80 4.13 -6.71
C ALA A 67 3.07 3.43 -5.37
N LEU A 68 3.30 2.11 -5.42
CA LEU A 68 3.53 1.28 -4.24
C LEU A 68 4.70 1.76 -3.37
N LYS A 69 5.75 2.28 -4.00
CA LYS A 69 6.96 2.78 -3.32
C LYS A 69 7.29 4.18 -3.83
N CYS A 70 7.27 5.16 -2.93
CA CYS A 70 7.70 6.52 -3.23
C CYS A 70 8.28 7.16 -1.96
N GLY A 71 9.57 6.93 -1.71
CA GLY A 71 10.19 7.34 -0.44
C GLY A 71 10.11 8.84 -0.15
N VAL A 72 10.11 9.69 -1.19
CA VAL A 72 9.94 11.15 -1.03
C VAL A 72 8.55 11.49 -0.50
N ARG A 73 7.49 10.94 -1.10
CA ARG A 73 6.11 11.08 -0.61
C ARG A 73 5.99 10.51 0.79
N ASP A 74 6.52 9.32 1.01
CA ASP A 74 6.35 8.60 2.28
C ASP A 74 6.99 9.38 3.44
N ARG A 75 8.17 9.99 3.23
CA ARG A 75 8.78 10.91 4.20
C ARG A 75 7.97 12.18 4.42
N TRP A 76 7.42 12.76 3.35
CA TRP A 76 6.56 13.94 3.47
C TRP A 76 5.27 13.64 4.25
N ILE A 77 4.64 12.49 4.03
CA ILE A 77 3.46 12.07 4.82
C ILE A 77 3.84 11.83 6.29
N GLY A 78 5.02 11.29 6.54
CA GLY A 78 5.50 10.97 7.90
C GLY A 78 4.89 9.69 8.47
N TRP A 79 4.25 8.87 7.62
CA TRP A 79 3.74 7.57 8.03
C TRP A 79 4.85 6.52 8.13
N ASP A 80 4.61 5.50 8.93
CA ASP A 80 5.50 4.34 9.01
C ASP A 80 5.09 3.29 7.96
N PHE A 81 6.01 2.38 7.69
CA PHE A 81 5.82 1.34 6.68
C PHE A 81 4.70 0.32 7.03
N ARG A 82 4.36 0.14 8.32
CA ARG A 82 3.26 -0.75 8.74
C ARG A 82 1.90 -0.16 8.36
N THR A 83 1.75 1.17 8.46
CA THR A 83 0.49 1.84 8.13
C THR A 83 0.37 2.22 6.65
N GLN A 84 1.50 2.51 6.00
CA GLN A 84 1.57 2.92 4.59
C GLN A 84 0.76 2.01 3.67
N TYR A 85 1.06 0.71 3.63
CA TYR A 85 0.56 -0.18 2.57
C TYR A 85 -0.97 -0.24 2.52
N GLY A 86 -1.60 -0.39 3.69
CA GLY A 86 -3.06 -0.40 3.81
C GLY A 86 -3.74 0.95 3.55
N ARG A 87 -2.98 2.05 3.51
CA ARG A 87 -3.47 3.42 3.30
C ARG A 87 -3.13 3.99 1.92
N LEU A 88 -2.31 3.32 1.12
CA LEU A 88 -1.99 3.74 -0.25
C LEU A 88 -3.22 3.93 -1.14
N LYS A 89 -4.30 3.18 -0.90
CA LYS A 89 -5.59 3.37 -1.61
C LYS A 89 -6.24 4.74 -1.36
N LEU A 90 -5.84 5.46 -0.32
CA LEU A 90 -6.30 6.83 -0.07
C LEU A 90 -5.56 7.86 -0.93
N ILE A 91 -4.66 7.41 -1.81
CA ILE A 91 -3.85 8.21 -2.71
C ILE A 91 -4.07 7.70 -4.14
N ALA A 92 -4.15 8.62 -5.10
CA ALA A 92 -4.17 8.26 -6.51
C ALA A 92 -3.08 9.00 -7.28
N ASN A 93 -2.58 8.35 -8.32
CA ASN A 93 -1.57 8.87 -9.21
C ASN A 93 -2.23 9.42 -10.48
N ASN A 94 -1.98 10.69 -10.79
CA ASN A 94 -2.17 11.22 -12.13
C ASN A 94 -1.07 10.66 -13.04
N SER A 95 -1.32 9.46 -13.56
CA SER A 95 -0.36 8.60 -14.24
C SER A 95 -0.15 8.97 -15.71
N ARG A 96 -1.12 9.66 -16.31
CA ARG A 96 -1.02 10.26 -17.65
C ARG A 96 -1.76 11.58 -17.67
N PHE A 97 -1.12 12.62 -18.20
CA PHE A 97 -1.77 13.88 -18.48
C PHE A 97 -1.32 14.37 -19.85
N LEU A 98 -2.28 14.50 -20.77
CA LEU A 98 -2.07 14.89 -22.15
C LEU A 98 -2.97 16.08 -22.47
N ILE A 99 -2.39 17.21 -22.82
CA ILE A 99 -3.12 18.28 -23.53
C ILE A 99 -2.98 17.95 -25.02
N LEU A 100 -4.10 17.87 -25.73
CA LEU A 100 -4.09 17.50 -27.15
C LEU A 100 -3.35 18.55 -27.98
N PRO A 101 -2.70 18.18 -29.10
CA PRO A 101 -1.79 19.06 -29.84
C PRO A 101 -2.39 20.44 -30.18
N ASP A 102 -3.65 20.47 -30.62
CA ASP A 102 -4.33 21.71 -31.05
C ASP A 102 -4.73 22.64 -29.89
N TRP A 103 -4.50 22.17 -28.66
CA TRP A 103 -4.95 22.80 -27.41
C TRP A 103 -3.81 23.29 -26.52
N HIS A 104 -2.59 23.39 -27.04
CA HIS A 104 -1.43 23.94 -26.32
C HIS A 104 -1.54 25.46 -26.16
N ARG A 105 -2.45 25.89 -25.28
CA ARG A 105 -2.73 27.29 -24.96
C ARG A 105 -2.43 27.57 -23.48
N PRO A 106 -2.09 28.81 -23.11
CA PRO A 106 -1.88 29.19 -21.72
C PRO A 106 -3.05 28.77 -20.81
N ASN A 107 -2.72 28.31 -19.61
CA ASN A 107 -3.67 27.99 -18.52
C ASN A 107 -4.64 26.82 -18.75
N ILE A 108 -4.69 26.20 -19.94
CA ILE A 108 -5.52 25.00 -20.19
C ILE A 108 -5.18 23.89 -19.20
N GLY A 109 -3.88 23.59 -19.05
CA GLY A 109 -3.43 22.50 -18.19
C GLY A 109 -3.81 22.69 -16.72
N SER A 110 -3.56 23.87 -16.14
CA SER A 110 -3.91 24.16 -14.75
C SER A 110 -5.42 24.24 -14.53
N ARG A 111 -6.19 24.74 -15.52
CA ARG A 111 -7.66 24.73 -15.50
C ARG A 111 -8.20 23.30 -15.46
N VAL A 112 -7.70 22.42 -16.31
CA VAL A 112 -8.10 21.01 -16.36
C VAL A 112 -7.76 20.28 -15.07
N LEU A 113 -6.58 20.50 -14.49
CA LEU A 113 -6.22 19.94 -13.18
C LEU A 113 -7.19 20.42 -12.10
N SER A 114 -7.46 21.73 -12.02
CA SER A 114 -8.40 22.29 -11.03
C SER A 114 -9.81 21.71 -11.15
N LEU A 115 -10.32 21.54 -12.38
CA LEU A 115 -11.64 20.93 -12.61
C LEU A 115 -11.65 19.44 -12.24
N THR A 116 -10.57 18.71 -12.52
CA THR A 116 -10.42 17.31 -12.12
C THR A 116 -10.43 17.18 -10.60
N GLU A 117 -9.67 18.00 -9.89
CA GLU A 117 -9.57 18.01 -8.42
C GLU A 117 -10.94 18.22 -7.75
N ARG A 118 -11.82 19.04 -8.34
CA ARG A 118 -13.16 19.33 -7.80
C ARG A 118 -14.11 18.13 -7.82
N ARG A 119 -13.88 17.15 -8.70
CA ARG A 119 -14.78 16.00 -8.89
C ARG A 119 -14.18 14.66 -8.52
N VAL A 120 -12.85 14.54 -8.61
CA VAL A 120 -12.15 13.25 -8.48
C VAL A 120 -12.44 12.58 -7.14
N VAL A 121 -12.60 13.33 -6.04
CA VAL A 121 -12.93 12.76 -4.72
C VAL A 121 -14.27 12.03 -4.75
N THR A 122 -15.31 12.67 -5.30
CA THR A 122 -16.65 12.09 -5.41
C THR A 122 -16.67 10.91 -6.38
N ASP A 123 -16.07 11.07 -7.55
CA ASP A 123 -16.01 10.01 -8.57
C ASP A 123 -15.26 8.77 -8.04
N TRP A 124 -14.15 8.98 -7.31
CA TRP A 124 -13.35 7.90 -6.72
C TRP A 124 -14.12 7.15 -5.64
N GLN A 125 -14.74 7.89 -4.70
CA GLN A 125 -15.58 7.30 -3.64
C GLN A 125 -16.74 6.50 -4.24
N THR A 126 -17.42 7.06 -5.24
CA THR A 126 -18.59 6.42 -5.87
C THR A 126 -18.19 5.12 -6.56
N ARG A 127 -17.02 5.10 -7.21
CA ARG A 127 -16.58 3.96 -8.01
C ARG A 127 -15.89 2.87 -7.20
N PHE A 128 -15.13 3.22 -6.16
CA PHE A 128 -14.28 2.28 -5.43
C PHE A 128 -14.67 2.11 -3.95
N GLY A 129 -15.60 2.91 -3.44
CA GLY A 129 -16.15 2.76 -2.10
C GLY A 129 -15.22 3.20 -0.96
N HIS A 130 -14.21 4.03 -1.25
CA HIS A 130 -13.33 4.59 -0.22
C HIS A 130 -12.83 5.99 -0.59
N PRO A 131 -12.40 6.80 0.40
CA PRO A 131 -12.04 8.19 0.16
C PRO A 131 -10.71 8.33 -0.57
N LEU A 132 -10.52 9.49 -1.18
CA LEU A 132 -9.30 9.92 -1.84
C LEU A 132 -8.82 11.23 -1.20
N LEU A 133 -7.64 11.22 -0.60
CA LEU A 133 -7.13 12.32 0.22
C LEU A 133 -5.98 13.09 -0.45
N LEU A 134 -5.28 12.45 -1.38
CA LEU A 134 -4.08 13.00 -2.00
C LEU A 134 -3.98 12.53 -3.46
N LEU A 135 -3.61 13.43 -4.37
CA LEU A 135 -3.07 13.05 -5.67
C LEU A 135 -1.55 13.13 -5.67
N GLU A 136 -0.91 12.25 -6.42
CA GLU A 136 0.50 12.33 -6.77
C GLU A 136 0.70 12.32 -8.28
N THR A 137 1.86 12.76 -8.75
CA THR A 137 2.28 12.57 -10.14
C THR A 137 3.81 12.61 -10.23
N PHE A 138 4.33 12.08 -11.34
CA PHE A 138 5.75 11.93 -11.58
C PHE A 138 6.15 12.56 -12.92
N VAL A 139 7.02 13.56 -12.86
CA VAL A 139 7.49 14.31 -14.04
C VAL A 139 8.93 13.93 -14.33
N ASP A 140 9.22 13.50 -15.57
CA ASP A 140 10.61 13.26 -16.02
C ASP A 140 11.29 14.63 -16.27
N PRO A 141 12.28 15.03 -15.43
CA PRO A 141 12.92 16.33 -15.54
C PRO A 141 13.75 16.49 -16.82
N ARG A 142 14.08 15.39 -17.53
CA ARG A 142 14.76 15.43 -18.83
C ARG A 142 13.85 15.91 -19.95
N ARG A 143 12.54 15.84 -19.76
CA ARG A 143 11.53 16.21 -20.77
C ARG A 143 10.72 17.43 -20.37
N PHE A 144 10.38 17.55 -19.09
CA PHE A 144 9.45 18.57 -18.63
C PHE A 144 9.90 19.16 -17.29
N HIS A 145 9.72 20.48 -17.16
CA HIS A 145 10.01 21.16 -15.90
C HIS A 145 8.90 20.97 -14.85
N GLY A 146 7.70 20.51 -15.22
CA GLY A 146 6.56 20.38 -14.31
C GLY A 146 5.77 21.67 -14.08
N GLY A 147 5.90 22.67 -14.97
CA GLY A 147 5.29 23.99 -14.83
C GLY A 147 3.77 23.97 -14.64
N VAL A 148 3.06 23.06 -15.32
CA VAL A 148 1.60 22.92 -15.18
C VAL A 148 1.15 22.57 -13.77
N TYR A 149 1.93 21.73 -13.06
CA TYR A 149 1.63 21.34 -11.68
C TYR A 149 1.93 22.48 -10.71
N ARG A 150 3.03 23.22 -10.91
CA ARG A 150 3.31 24.43 -10.11
C ARG A 150 2.22 25.49 -10.29
N ALA A 151 1.80 25.73 -11.52
CA ALA A 151 0.71 26.66 -11.84
C ALA A 151 -0.64 26.23 -11.24
N ALA A 152 -0.83 24.93 -10.98
CA ALA A 152 -2.01 24.37 -10.32
C ALA A 152 -1.84 24.23 -8.80
N ASN A 153 -0.82 24.85 -8.18
CA ASN A 153 -0.53 24.79 -6.74
C ASN A 153 -0.27 23.37 -6.21
N TRP A 154 0.33 22.50 -7.02
CA TRP A 154 0.84 21.22 -6.55
C TRP A 154 2.18 21.44 -5.83
N ILE A 155 2.41 20.67 -4.77
CA ILE A 155 3.60 20.75 -3.93
C ILE A 155 4.67 19.84 -4.52
N GLU A 156 5.82 20.39 -4.88
CA GLU A 156 6.98 19.60 -5.30
C GLU A 156 7.73 19.06 -4.09
N LEU A 157 7.88 17.74 -4.00
CA LEU A 157 8.51 17.09 -2.84
C LEU A 157 9.98 16.72 -3.07
N GLY A 158 10.45 16.66 -4.33
CA GLY A 158 11.81 16.26 -4.70
C GLY A 158 11.85 15.14 -5.73
N LEU A 159 12.97 14.42 -5.79
CA LEU A 159 13.24 13.40 -6.81
C LEU A 159 13.05 11.96 -6.31
N THR A 160 12.46 11.09 -7.13
CA THR A 160 12.51 9.64 -6.91
C THR A 160 13.94 9.10 -7.01
N GLN A 161 14.18 7.88 -6.54
CA GLN A 161 15.49 7.23 -6.65
C GLN A 161 15.83 6.71 -8.06
N GLY A 162 14.94 6.84 -9.06
CA GLY A 162 15.20 6.39 -10.44
C GLY A 162 15.07 4.87 -10.69
N TYR A 163 14.65 4.07 -9.72
CA TYR A 163 14.40 2.64 -10.00
C TYR A 163 13.08 2.41 -10.73
N ARG A 164 13.08 1.48 -11.69
CA ARG A 164 11.87 1.06 -12.43
C ARG A 164 11.54 -0.39 -12.11
N ARG A 165 10.25 -0.74 -12.08
CA ARG A 165 9.80 -2.13 -12.03
C ARG A 165 9.91 -2.77 -13.42
N THR A 166 10.59 -3.91 -13.50
CA THR A 166 10.66 -4.81 -14.66
C THR A 166 9.85 -6.09 -14.38
N ARG A 167 9.84 -7.05 -15.32
CA ARG A 167 9.18 -8.35 -15.10
C ARG A 167 9.88 -9.16 -14.00
N GLU A 168 11.19 -8.99 -13.89
CA GLU A 168 12.10 -9.72 -12.98
C GLU A 168 12.22 -9.05 -11.59
N GLY A 169 11.67 -7.86 -11.42
CA GLY A 169 11.74 -7.13 -10.15
C GLY A 169 11.90 -5.63 -10.34
N TYR A 170 12.92 -5.04 -9.71
CA TYR A 170 13.32 -3.66 -9.94
C TYR A 170 14.65 -3.63 -10.70
N SER A 171 14.87 -2.59 -11.50
CA SER A 171 16.14 -2.37 -12.18
C SER A 171 17.30 -2.41 -11.19
N ALA A 172 18.43 -3.00 -11.60
CA ALA A 172 19.64 -3.04 -10.78
C ALA A 172 20.22 -1.64 -10.56
N GLU A 173 20.10 -0.79 -11.59
CA GLU A 173 20.58 0.58 -11.58
C GLU A 173 19.42 1.58 -11.55
N ALA A 174 19.72 2.73 -10.94
CA ALA A 174 18.84 3.89 -10.95
C ALA A 174 19.00 4.63 -12.28
N ASP A 175 17.90 4.77 -13.03
CA ASP A 175 17.85 5.58 -14.25
C ASP A 175 16.63 6.51 -14.20
N ALA A 176 16.85 7.78 -14.54
CA ALA A 176 15.81 8.80 -14.64
C ALA A 176 14.99 9.06 -13.34
N PRO A 177 15.62 9.62 -12.29
CA PRO A 177 14.90 10.24 -11.18
C PRO A 177 13.77 11.17 -11.67
N LYS A 178 12.56 11.00 -11.13
CA LYS A 178 11.39 11.81 -11.50
C LYS A 178 11.08 12.82 -10.41
N ARG A 179 10.69 14.04 -10.78
CA ARG A 179 10.12 15.01 -9.84
C ARG A 179 8.77 14.52 -9.36
N VAL A 180 8.58 14.49 -8.05
CA VAL A 180 7.34 14.09 -7.39
C VAL A 180 6.57 15.34 -7.03
N PHE A 181 5.34 15.45 -7.54
CA PHE A 181 4.40 16.48 -7.12
C PHE A 181 3.21 15.83 -6.41
N VAL A 182 2.69 16.48 -5.38
CA VAL A 182 1.48 16.06 -4.68
C VAL A 182 0.45 17.18 -4.59
N ARG A 183 -0.82 16.79 -4.57
CA ARG A 183 -1.95 17.71 -4.40
C ARG A 183 -2.86 17.23 -3.28
N PRO A 184 -2.88 17.93 -2.13
CA PRO A 184 -3.87 17.71 -1.08
C PRO A 184 -5.29 17.91 -1.60
N LEU A 185 -6.17 16.92 -1.38
CA LEU A 185 -7.61 17.01 -1.68
C LEU A 185 -8.44 17.26 -0.42
N CYS A 186 -7.81 17.24 0.76
CA CYS A 186 -8.43 17.53 2.04
C CYS A 186 -7.53 18.44 2.89
N ARG A 187 -8.09 18.98 3.98
CA ARG A 187 -7.31 19.72 4.99
C ARG A 187 -6.44 18.74 5.78
N ASN A 188 -5.16 19.08 5.96
CA ASN A 188 -4.19 18.28 6.70
C ASN A 188 -4.13 16.80 6.24
N PRO A 189 -3.74 16.53 4.99
CA PRO A 189 -3.68 15.15 4.48
C PRO A 189 -2.68 14.29 5.26
N GLN A 190 -1.57 14.87 5.75
CA GLN A 190 -0.58 14.15 6.56
C GLN A 190 -1.24 13.60 7.84
N GLY A 191 -1.90 14.45 8.62
CA GLY A 191 -2.61 14.05 9.83
C GLY A 191 -3.67 12.98 9.58
N GLN A 192 -4.47 13.13 8.51
CA GLN A 192 -5.47 12.12 8.13
C GLN A 192 -4.82 10.80 7.71
N LEU A 193 -3.83 10.82 6.83
CA LEU A 193 -3.11 9.63 6.36
C LEU A 193 -2.33 8.95 7.48
N THR A 194 -1.96 9.65 8.55
CA THR A 194 -1.35 9.08 9.75
C THR A 194 -2.35 8.66 10.83
N HIS A 195 -3.61 9.09 10.74
CA HIS A 195 -4.61 8.95 11.80
C HIS A 195 -4.77 7.49 12.28
N PRO A 196 -4.73 7.20 13.58
CA PRO A 196 -4.72 5.83 14.09
C PRO A 196 -6.01 5.07 13.83
N ASN A 197 -7.16 5.76 13.87
CA ASN A 197 -8.46 5.15 13.65
C ASN A 197 -8.71 4.88 12.16
N ARG A 198 -8.78 3.60 11.78
CA ARG A 198 -9.07 3.16 10.40
C ARG A 198 -10.51 3.42 9.98
N SER A 199 -11.46 3.37 10.91
CA SER A 199 -12.87 3.65 10.64
C SER A 199 -13.08 5.12 10.26
N HIS A 200 -12.32 6.03 10.86
CA HIS A 200 -12.29 7.45 10.45
C HIS A 200 -11.89 7.62 8.98
N LEU A 201 -11.02 6.74 8.48
CA LEU A 201 -10.57 6.72 7.09
C LEU A 201 -11.45 5.86 6.17
N GLN A 202 -12.59 5.37 6.67
CA GLN A 202 -13.50 4.45 5.97
C GLN A 202 -12.76 3.20 5.42
N LEU A 203 -11.68 2.79 6.11
CA LEU A 203 -10.91 1.62 5.70
C LEU A 203 -11.47 0.37 6.35
N THR A 204 -12.02 -0.52 5.54
CA THR A 204 -12.44 -1.86 5.97
C THR A 204 -11.25 -2.81 6.10
N GLY A 205 -11.41 -3.83 6.95
CA GLY A 205 -10.43 -4.91 7.15
C GLY A 205 -9.26 -4.56 8.09
N ALA A 206 -8.52 -5.60 8.46
CA ALA A 206 -7.34 -5.49 9.32
C ALA A 206 -6.21 -4.70 8.64
N PRO A 207 -5.32 -4.04 9.41
CA PRO A 207 -4.09 -3.46 8.87
C PRO A 207 -3.29 -4.54 8.15
N LYS A 208 -2.85 -4.24 6.92
CA LYS A 208 -1.93 -5.07 6.16
C LYS A 208 -0.61 -4.33 6.08
N ILE A 209 0.48 -4.99 6.49
CA ILE A 209 1.82 -4.46 6.28
C ILE A 209 2.41 -5.10 5.02
N MET A 210 3.21 -4.35 4.29
CA MET A 210 4.22 -4.98 3.43
C MET A 210 5.44 -5.23 4.32
N LEU A 211 6.30 -6.22 4.02
CA LEU A 211 7.58 -6.38 4.73
C LEU A 211 8.71 -5.76 3.91
N ASN A 212 9.63 -5.05 4.59
CA ASN A 212 10.81 -4.49 3.97
C ASN A 212 11.97 -5.51 3.99
N ALA A 213 13.07 -5.20 3.30
CA ALA A 213 14.17 -6.16 3.15
C ALA A 213 14.88 -6.51 4.46
N GLU A 214 14.87 -5.60 5.43
CA GLU A 214 15.45 -5.80 6.76
C GLU A 214 14.53 -6.63 7.65
N GLN A 215 13.24 -6.29 7.66
CA GLN A 215 12.17 -7.05 8.32
C GLN A 215 12.14 -8.51 7.85
N MET A 216 12.26 -8.76 6.53
CA MET A 216 12.35 -10.13 6.00
C MET A 216 13.57 -10.90 6.53
N ARG A 217 14.70 -10.21 6.76
CA ARG A 217 15.94 -10.81 7.30
C ARG A 217 15.88 -11.06 8.81
N MET A 218 15.26 -10.15 9.55
CA MET A 218 15.19 -10.20 11.01
C MET A 218 14.05 -11.10 11.51
N LEU A 219 12.95 -11.23 10.77
CA LEU A 219 11.79 -11.97 11.25
C LEU A 219 12.09 -13.45 11.57
N PRO A 220 12.82 -14.21 10.73
CA PRO A 220 13.26 -15.56 11.11
C PRO A 220 14.14 -15.59 12.36
N GLN A 221 14.92 -14.54 12.61
CA GLN A 221 15.85 -14.50 13.75
C GLN A 221 15.11 -14.44 15.10
N CYS A 222 13.90 -13.88 15.13
CA CYS A 222 13.08 -13.87 16.35
C CYS A 222 12.69 -15.28 16.83
N PHE A 223 12.77 -16.29 15.94
CA PHE A 223 12.33 -17.66 16.24
C PHE A 223 13.50 -18.63 16.48
N THR A 224 14.76 -18.16 16.53
CA THR A 224 15.93 -19.05 16.68
C THR A 224 16.02 -19.73 18.04
N THR A 225 15.37 -19.17 19.06
CA THR A 225 15.33 -19.73 20.41
C THR A 225 14.31 -20.86 20.58
N ILE A 226 13.45 -21.08 19.58
CA ILE A 226 12.42 -22.13 19.61
C ILE A 226 13.07 -23.45 19.18
N ALA A 227 13.02 -24.46 20.05
CA ALA A 227 13.49 -25.80 19.75
C ALA A 227 12.64 -26.43 18.63
N ASP A 228 13.28 -27.13 17.69
CA ASP A 228 12.58 -27.80 16.59
C ASP A 228 11.89 -29.08 17.08
N PRO A 229 10.54 -29.14 17.10
CA PRO A 229 9.82 -30.31 17.62
C PRO A 229 9.79 -31.48 16.62
N ARG A 230 10.34 -31.29 15.42
CA ARG A 230 10.37 -32.34 14.38
C ARG A 230 11.54 -33.28 14.61
N ARG A 231 11.40 -34.53 14.16
CA ARG A 231 12.51 -35.49 14.15
C ARG A 231 13.62 -34.99 13.23
N ALA A 232 14.87 -35.15 13.63
CA ALA A 232 16.03 -34.64 12.89
C ALA A 232 16.14 -35.18 11.45
N HIS A 233 15.68 -36.40 11.20
CA HIS A 233 15.65 -36.99 9.86
C HIS A 233 14.63 -36.30 8.96
N GLY A 234 15.08 -35.83 7.79
CA GLY A 234 14.23 -35.25 6.76
C GLY A 234 13.90 -33.75 6.93
N ILE A 235 14.52 -33.06 7.90
CA ILE A 235 14.38 -31.60 8.04
C ILE A 235 15.05 -30.92 6.83
N ARG A 236 14.22 -30.43 5.91
CA ARG A 236 14.69 -29.64 4.75
C ARG A 236 14.69 -28.15 5.03
N HIS A 237 13.65 -27.63 5.69
CA HIS A 237 13.49 -26.21 5.99
C HIS A 237 13.71 -25.98 7.48
N ARG A 238 14.63 -25.06 7.81
CA ARG A 238 14.92 -24.66 9.20
C ARG A 238 13.66 -24.10 9.86
N LEU A 239 13.37 -24.50 11.11
CA LEU A 239 12.17 -24.03 11.81
C LEU A 239 12.02 -22.50 11.84
N PRO A 240 13.08 -21.71 12.14
CA PRO A 240 12.93 -20.25 12.20
C PRO A 240 12.53 -19.63 10.85
N VAL A 241 12.91 -20.26 9.73
CA VAL A 241 12.51 -19.83 8.38
C VAL A 241 11.04 -20.14 8.12
N VAL A 242 10.57 -21.33 8.51
CA VAL A 242 9.15 -21.70 8.37
C VAL A 242 8.28 -20.75 9.19
N LEU A 243 8.68 -20.48 10.44
CA LEU A 243 7.97 -19.55 11.32
C LEU A 243 8.05 -18.11 10.83
N GLY A 244 9.20 -17.67 10.34
CA GLY A 244 9.37 -16.35 9.76
C GLY A 244 8.47 -16.12 8.54
N ILE A 245 8.32 -17.11 7.67
CA ILE A 245 7.41 -17.07 6.53
C ILE A 245 5.95 -17.03 7.00
N ALA A 246 5.56 -17.89 7.94
CA ALA A 246 4.21 -17.92 8.48
C ALA A 246 3.82 -16.58 9.14
N ALA A 247 4.66 -16.09 10.06
CA ALA A 247 4.47 -14.80 10.70
C ALA A 247 4.45 -13.66 9.68
N GLY A 248 5.33 -13.70 8.68
CA GLY A 248 5.40 -12.66 7.65
C GLY A 248 4.16 -12.61 6.77
N ALA A 249 3.62 -13.77 6.40
CA ALA A 249 2.35 -13.88 5.68
C ALA A 249 1.17 -13.37 6.51
N THR A 250 1.11 -13.74 7.79
CA THR A 250 0.08 -13.26 8.72
C THR A 250 0.11 -11.75 8.88
N LEU A 251 1.30 -11.16 9.02
CA LEU A 251 1.49 -9.71 9.06
C LEU A 251 1.05 -9.03 7.75
N CYS A 252 1.25 -9.70 6.60
CA CYS A 252 0.74 -9.26 5.30
C CYS A 252 -0.79 -9.50 5.12
N GLY A 253 -1.47 -10.01 6.14
CA GLY A 253 -2.92 -10.21 6.17
C GLY A 253 -3.40 -11.54 5.58
N MET A 254 -2.51 -12.51 5.36
CA MET A 254 -2.89 -13.85 4.93
C MET A 254 -3.46 -14.64 6.11
N ARG A 255 -4.54 -15.39 5.87
CA ARG A 255 -5.23 -16.18 6.90
C ARG A 255 -5.38 -17.63 6.45
N GLY A 256 -4.97 -18.55 7.31
CA GLY A 256 -4.99 -19.99 7.02
C GLY A 256 -3.76 -20.48 6.26
N TYR A 257 -3.47 -21.79 6.39
CA TYR A 257 -2.23 -22.40 5.89
C TYR A 257 -2.05 -22.27 4.37
N LYS A 258 -3.12 -22.49 3.61
CA LYS A 258 -3.11 -22.33 2.15
C LYS A 258 -2.72 -20.91 1.72
N ALA A 259 -3.34 -19.88 2.29
CA ALA A 259 -3.02 -18.50 1.95
C ALA A 259 -1.57 -18.12 2.33
N ILE A 260 -1.05 -18.70 3.41
CA ILE A 260 0.36 -18.54 3.79
C ILE A 260 1.28 -19.21 2.76
N SER A 261 0.97 -20.42 2.32
CA SER A 261 1.74 -21.14 1.28
C SER A 261 1.72 -20.38 -0.05
N ASP A 262 0.54 -19.97 -0.51
CA ASP A 262 0.37 -19.21 -1.76
C ASP A 262 1.18 -17.89 -1.71
N TRP A 263 1.16 -17.20 -0.56
CA TRP A 263 1.97 -16.01 -0.35
C TRP A 263 3.47 -16.29 -0.39
N ALA A 264 3.92 -17.40 0.23
CA ALA A 264 5.32 -17.80 0.20
C ALA A 264 5.77 -18.14 -1.23
N ASP A 265 4.95 -18.85 -2.00
CA ASP A 265 5.21 -19.19 -3.40
C ASP A 265 5.25 -17.93 -4.29
N ALA A 266 4.43 -16.92 -4.00
CA ALA A 266 4.44 -15.65 -4.70
C ALA A 266 5.68 -14.77 -4.40
N LEU A 267 6.50 -15.10 -3.40
CA LEU A 267 7.73 -14.36 -3.11
C LEU A 267 8.76 -14.53 -4.23
N GLY A 268 9.33 -13.42 -4.69
CA GLY A 268 10.48 -13.43 -5.59
C GLY A 268 11.74 -13.99 -4.91
N GLN A 269 12.72 -14.41 -5.71
CA GLN A 269 13.94 -15.09 -5.24
C GLN A 269 14.70 -14.30 -4.16
N GLN A 270 14.86 -12.99 -4.34
CA GLN A 270 15.52 -12.14 -3.32
C GLN A 270 14.75 -12.07 -2.00
N ALA A 271 13.42 -12.16 -2.02
CA ALA A 271 12.63 -12.18 -0.77
C ALA A 271 12.80 -13.52 -0.06
N ARG A 272 12.76 -14.63 -0.81
CA ARG A 272 13.02 -15.98 -0.27
C ARG A 272 14.41 -16.08 0.34
N GLU A 273 15.42 -15.52 -0.31
CA GLU A 273 16.79 -15.39 0.21
C GLU A 273 16.82 -14.62 1.52
N ARG A 274 16.16 -13.46 1.58
CA ARG A 274 16.11 -12.63 2.80
C ARG A 274 15.46 -13.37 3.97
N PHE A 275 14.44 -14.18 3.72
CA PHE A 275 13.85 -15.08 4.73
C PHE A 275 14.77 -16.24 5.14
N GLY A 276 15.88 -16.46 4.44
CA GLY A 276 16.79 -17.57 4.70
C GLY A 276 16.27 -18.91 4.15
N CYS A 277 15.45 -18.89 3.09
CA CYS A 277 15.03 -20.11 2.40
C CYS A 277 16.23 -20.92 1.95
N ARG A 278 16.10 -22.24 1.89
CA ARG A 278 17.16 -23.11 1.40
C ARG A 278 17.31 -22.97 -0.12
N ARG A 279 18.52 -23.16 -0.63
CA ARG A 279 18.81 -23.17 -2.06
C ARG A 279 18.77 -24.60 -2.60
N GLU A 280 18.07 -24.81 -3.71
CA GLU A 280 17.99 -26.08 -4.44
C GLU A 280 18.03 -25.79 -5.94
N LYS A 281 18.93 -26.47 -6.66
CA LYS A 281 19.13 -26.30 -8.12
C LYS A 281 19.24 -24.81 -8.55
N GLY A 282 19.96 -24.01 -7.76
CA GLY A 282 20.20 -22.58 -8.03
C GLY A 282 19.05 -21.64 -7.65
N SER A 283 17.93 -22.14 -7.12
CA SER A 283 16.79 -21.31 -6.69
C SER A 283 16.49 -21.47 -5.20
N TYR A 284 15.98 -20.42 -4.58
CA TYR A 284 15.48 -20.46 -3.21
C TYR A 284 14.08 -21.08 -3.16
N VAL A 285 13.91 -22.10 -2.32
CA VAL A 285 12.69 -22.90 -2.20
C VAL A 285 12.02 -22.66 -0.85
N VAL A 286 10.72 -22.35 -0.90
CA VAL A 286 9.87 -22.11 0.27
C VAL A 286 9.34 -23.44 0.85
N PRO A 287 8.97 -23.50 2.13
CA PRO A 287 8.27 -24.66 2.69
C PRO A 287 6.89 -24.82 2.06
N SER A 288 6.44 -26.05 1.86
CA SER A 288 5.08 -26.34 1.39
C SER A 288 4.03 -26.08 2.47
N GLU A 289 2.76 -25.97 2.07
CA GLU A 289 1.61 -25.88 3.00
C GLU A 289 1.68 -26.94 4.11
N PHE A 290 2.01 -28.19 3.75
CA PHE A 290 2.15 -29.29 4.71
C PHE A 290 3.23 -28.99 5.76
N VAL A 291 4.41 -28.53 5.34
CA VAL A 291 5.53 -28.23 6.25
C VAL A 291 5.16 -27.06 7.18
N ILE A 292 4.49 -26.04 6.66
CA ILE A 292 4.03 -24.88 7.43
C ILE A 292 3.03 -25.33 8.49
N ARG A 293 2.01 -26.11 8.10
CA ARG A 293 1.01 -26.65 9.02
C ARG A 293 1.64 -27.56 10.08
N ASP A 294 2.50 -28.51 9.67
CA ASP A 294 3.13 -29.46 10.58
C ASP A 294 3.99 -28.77 11.64
N CYS A 295 4.73 -27.71 11.26
CA CYS A 295 5.47 -26.91 12.23
C CYS A 295 4.54 -26.15 13.18
N LEU A 296 3.56 -25.40 12.66
CA LEU A 296 2.68 -24.55 13.48
C LEU A 296 1.84 -25.34 14.48
N VAL A 297 1.43 -26.56 14.13
CA VAL A 297 0.64 -27.43 15.03
C VAL A 297 1.47 -28.00 16.18
N ARG A 298 2.79 -28.14 16.02
CA ARG A 298 3.66 -28.80 17.00
C ARG A 298 4.41 -27.85 17.93
N ILE A 299 4.38 -26.54 17.65
CA ILE A 299 5.12 -25.56 18.45
C ILE A 299 4.37 -25.26 19.74
N GLU A 300 5.14 -25.15 20.82
CA GLU A 300 4.65 -24.72 22.12
C GLU A 300 4.14 -23.26 22.03
N PRO A 301 2.86 -22.99 22.33
CA PRO A 301 2.25 -21.67 22.15
C PRO A 301 2.98 -20.53 22.85
N ASP A 302 3.48 -20.73 24.07
CA ASP A 302 4.14 -19.67 24.84
C ASP A 302 5.52 -19.32 24.25
N ALA A 303 6.24 -20.29 23.71
CA ALA A 303 7.50 -20.06 22.99
C ALA A 303 7.27 -19.24 21.72
N LEU A 304 6.19 -19.50 21.00
CA LEU A 304 5.81 -18.72 19.83
C LEU A 304 5.40 -17.30 20.23
N ASP A 305 4.62 -17.14 21.30
CA ASP A 305 4.19 -15.82 21.80
C ASP A 305 5.39 -14.96 22.23
N ARG A 306 6.35 -15.53 22.98
CA ARG A 306 7.59 -14.84 23.36
C ARG A 306 8.37 -14.35 22.13
N ALA A 307 8.49 -15.17 21.09
CA ALA A 307 9.19 -14.79 19.86
C ALA A 307 8.46 -13.67 19.10
N LEU A 308 7.13 -13.72 19.04
CA LEU A 308 6.32 -12.65 18.45
C LEU A 308 6.40 -11.36 19.27
N ASN A 309 6.49 -11.46 20.59
CA ASN A 309 6.70 -10.31 21.47
C ASN A 309 8.09 -9.67 21.27
N ALA A 310 9.13 -10.46 21.03
CA ALA A 310 10.45 -9.93 20.66
C ALA A 310 10.40 -9.16 19.32
N TRP A 311 9.69 -9.69 18.32
CA TRP A 311 9.43 -8.97 17.07
C TRP A 311 8.66 -7.66 17.30
N ASN A 312 7.63 -7.71 18.13
CA ASN A 312 6.81 -6.54 18.48
C ASN A 312 7.60 -5.50 19.28
N ALA A 313 8.51 -5.90 20.17
CA ALA A 313 9.38 -4.98 20.90
C ALA A 313 10.39 -4.29 19.96
N ALA A 314 10.95 -5.03 19.00
CA ALA A 314 11.93 -4.49 18.06
C ALA A 314 11.30 -3.60 16.96
N TRP A 315 10.08 -3.91 16.53
CA TRP A 315 9.48 -3.29 15.35
C TRP A 315 8.10 -2.66 15.57
N GLY A 316 7.49 -2.84 16.75
CA GLY A 316 6.21 -2.28 17.13
C GLY A 316 6.32 -0.82 17.55
N LYS A 317 5.28 -0.03 17.30
CA LYS A 317 5.17 1.32 17.88
C LYS A 317 4.73 1.19 19.34
N LYS A 318 5.18 2.13 20.19
CA LYS A 318 4.53 2.37 21.49
C LYS A 318 3.09 2.78 21.22
N ASP A 319 2.14 2.12 21.88
CA ASP A 319 0.74 2.51 21.80
C ASP A 319 0.47 3.66 22.77
N ASP A 320 -0.15 4.72 22.26
CA ASP A 320 -0.67 5.80 23.11
C ASP A 320 -1.98 5.41 23.84
N ALA A 321 -2.59 4.28 23.44
CA ALA A 321 -3.84 3.78 24.02
C ALA A 321 -3.90 2.24 23.98
N LEU A 322 -4.35 1.63 25.08
CA LEU A 322 -4.50 0.19 25.26
C LEU A 322 -5.99 -0.19 25.32
N ALA A 323 -6.36 -1.26 24.63
CA ALA A 323 -7.68 -1.88 24.73
C ALA A 323 -7.59 -3.11 25.65
N LEU A 324 -8.58 -3.29 26.51
CA LEU A 324 -8.71 -4.45 27.40
C LEU A 324 -9.87 -5.30 26.90
N ASP A 325 -9.60 -6.56 26.53
CA ASP A 325 -10.63 -7.54 26.14
C ASP A 325 -10.57 -8.75 27.08
N GLY A 326 -11.72 -9.13 27.63
CA GLY A 326 -11.86 -10.27 28.52
C GLY A 326 -12.70 -11.36 27.87
N LYS A 327 -12.14 -12.57 27.72
CA LYS A 327 -12.88 -13.73 27.23
C LYS A 327 -13.06 -14.75 28.34
N THR A 328 -14.30 -15.17 28.55
CA THR A 328 -14.65 -16.31 29.40
C THR A 328 -14.62 -17.58 28.57
N MET A 329 -13.76 -18.52 28.93
CA MET A 329 -13.60 -19.77 28.20
C MET A 329 -14.74 -20.73 28.57
N LYS A 330 -15.63 -21.01 27.61
CA LYS A 330 -16.69 -22.02 27.81
C LYS A 330 -16.05 -23.40 28.04
N ASN A 331 -16.41 -24.06 29.13
CA ASN A 331 -15.98 -25.40 29.57
C ASN A 331 -14.54 -25.52 30.10
N ALA A 332 -13.84 -24.41 30.34
CA ALA A 332 -12.57 -24.43 31.08
C ALA A 332 -12.84 -24.06 32.54
N ILE A 333 -13.15 -25.08 33.35
CA ILE A 333 -13.46 -24.96 34.78
C ILE A 333 -12.25 -25.46 35.56
N ASP A 334 -11.78 -24.70 36.55
CA ASP A 334 -10.68 -25.14 37.42
C ASP A 334 -11.15 -26.13 38.50
N GLU A 335 -10.19 -26.67 39.27
CA GLU A 335 -10.48 -27.65 40.33
C GLU A 335 -11.41 -27.10 41.44
N ALA A 336 -11.57 -25.78 41.53
CA ALA A 336 -12.47 -25.10 42.47
C ALA A 336 -13.85 -24.76 41.87
N GLY A 337 -14.13 -25.15 40.63
CA GLY A 337 -15.43 -24.93 39.98
C GLY A 337 -15.57 -23.56 39.28
N HIS A 338 -14.51 -22.76 39.18
CA HIS A 338 -14.57 -21.44 38.56
C HIS A 338 -14.24 -21.48 37.07
N GLN A 339 -14.97 -20.67 36.27
CA GLN A 339 -14.67 -20.50 34.86
C GLN A 339 -13.38 -19.70 34.65
N ALA A 340 -12.51 -20.17 33.77
CA ALA A 340 -11.30 -19.47 33.41
C ALA A 340 -11.63 -18.22 32.57
N HIS A 341 -11.23 -17.07 33.10
CA HIS A 341 -11.27 -15.80 32.40
C HIS A 341 -9.87 -15.46 31.90
N ILE A 342 -9.76 -15.12 30.62
CA ILE A 342 -8.53 -14.65 30.00
C ILE A 342 -8.71 -13.17 29.70
N MET A 343 -7.83 -12.35 30.25
CA MET A 343 -7.79 -10.91 29.96
C MET A 343 -6.59 -10.62 29.06
N SER A 344 -6.84 -9.95 27.95
CA SER A 344 -5.83 -9.51 27.00
C SER A 344 -5.79 -7.99 26.94
N VAL A 345 -4.61 -7.42 27.14
CA VAL A 345 -4.33 -6.01 26.92
C VAL A 345 -3.73 -5.87 25.53
N VAL A 346 -4.45 -5.23 24.62
CA VAL A 346 -4.06 -5.10 23.21
C VAL A 346 -3.89 -3.64 22.85
N GLY A 347 -2.74 -3.28 22.30
CA GLY A 347 -2.48 -1.96 21.74
C GLY A 347 -3.54 -1.53 20.75
N HIS A 348 -4.15 -0.36 20.93
CA HIS A 348 -5.24 0.08 20.07
C HIS A 348 -4.76 0.28 18.62
N GLN A 349 -3.54 0.81 18.45
CA GLN A 349 -2.93 1.11 17.15
C GLN A 349 -2.11 -0.07 16.62
N SER A 350 -1.30 -0.68 17.48
CA SER A 350 -0.35 -1.73 17.11
C SER A 350 -0.99 -3.12 16.99
N LYS A 351 -2.14 -3.32 17.66
CA LYS A 351 -2.77 -4.64 17.91
C LYS A 351 -1.82 -5.64 18.60
N ILE A 352 -0.74 -5.16 19.22
CA ILE A 352 0.18 -5.97 20.02
C ILE A 352 -0.54 -6.38 21.31
N CYS A 353 -0.55 -7.67 21.63
CA CYS A 353 -0.96 -8.12 22.95
C CYS A 353 0.19 -7.80 23.92
N HIS A 354 0.01 -6.80 24.78
CA HIS A 354 0.99 -6.41 25.80
C HIS A 354 0.98 -7.36 26.99
N ALA A 355 -0.17 -7.97 27.27
CA ALA A 355 -0.30 -9.00 28.28
C ALA A 355 -1.54 -9.85 28.00
N GLN A 356 -1.40 -11.16 28.12
CA GLN A 356 -2.52 -12.09 28.21
C GLN A 356 -2.35 -12.88 29.51
N LYS A 357 -3.28 -12.71 30.45
CA LYS A 357 -3.21 -13.37 31.76
C LYS A 357 -4.53 -14.07 32.06
N LYS A 358 -4.45 -15.28 32.59
CA LYS A 358 -5.58 -15.92 33.27
C LYS A 358 -5.89 -15.05 34.49
N SER A 359 -7.06 -14.41 34.55
CA SER A 359 -7.40 -13.61 35.73
C SER A 359 -7.71 -14.56 36.87
N VAL A 360 -7.04 -14.36 38.00
CA VAL A 360 -7.39 -15.01 39.27
C VAL A 360 -8.68 -14.35 39.76
N PRO A 361 -9.64 -15.08 40.38
CA PRO A 361 -10.80 -14.46 40.99
C PRO A 361 -10.34 -13.34 41.93
N CYS A 362 -10.95 -12.17 41.81
CA CYS A 362 -10.76 -11.11 42.80
C CYS A 362 -11.40 -11.62 44.11
N PRO A 363 -10.70 -11.57 45.26
CA PRO A 363 -11.20 -12.10 46.53
C PRO A 363 -12.49 -11.42 47.00
#